data_AF-A0A3B4C6T1-F1
#
_entry.id   AF-A0A3B4C6T1-F1
#
_cell.length_a   1.000
_cell.length_b   1.000
_cell.length_c   1.000
_cell.angle_alpha   90.00
_cell.angle_beta   90.00
_cell.angle_gamma   90.00
#
_symmetry.space_group_name_H-M   'P 1'
#
loop_
_entity.id
_entity.type
_entity.pdbx_description
1 polymer ?
#
loop_
_entity_poly.entity_id
_entity_poly.type
_entity_poly.pdbx_seq_one_letter_code
_entity_poly.pdbx_strand_id
1 'polypeptide(L)'
;MALQLLSALCSVALLFTLTLVLPVQTEEPKTLPIRITVKDDFSTMLQSYHTSVLEGGVLYGALRRLEESNNGFKFTVTVDPNFGLFLESVNGVAGSDAKHKYWQILSDHNGTVTVLDVGVGCYQPKTDEHIILKYTTWSKDSH
;
A
#
# COMPACT_ATOMS: atom_id res chain seq x y z
N MET A 1 66.72 41.98 -18.82
CA MET A 1 65.87 41.08 -19.63
C MET A 1 65.61 39.82 -18.81
N ALA A 2 64.42 39.23 -18.93
CA ALA A 2 63.78 38.20 -18.08
C ALA A 2 63.09 38.81 -16.83
N LEU A 3 61.91 39.41 -16.93
CA LEU A 3 60.58 38.91 -17.33
C LEU A 3 59.90 38.09 -16.21
N GLN A 4 58.73 38.59 -15.83
CA GLN A 4 57.80 38.16 -14.78
C GLN A 4 57.48 36.67 -14.80
N LEU A 5 57.03 36.12 -13.67
CA LEU A 5 55.86 35.22 -13.59
C LEU A 5 55.46 35.02 -12.11
N LEU A 6 54.69 35.98 -11.58
CA LEU A 6 53.62 35.64 -10.65
C LEU A 6 52.51 35.01 -11.50
N SER A 7 52.26 33.72 -11.39
CA SER A 7 50.91 33.16 -11.63
C SER A 7 50.87 31.66 -11.35
N ALA A 8 49.67 31.20 -10.96
CA ALA A 8 49.24 29.81 -10.80
C ALA A 8 49.29 29.20 -9.38
N LEU A 9 48.86 29.95 -8.36
CA LEU A 9 48.19 29.37 -7.19
C LEU A 9 46.77 29.97 -7.05
N CYS A 10 45.85 29.75 -8.01
CA CYS A 10 44.47 30.18 -7.81
C CYS A 10 43.40 29.56 -8.73
N SER A 11 43.52 28.29 -9.13
CA SER A 11 42.51 27.72 -10.06
C SER A 11 41.94 26.34 -9.69
N VAL A 12 42.47 25.66 -8.67
CA VAL A 12 41.91 24.35 -8.25
C VAL A 12 41.04 24.47 -6.99
N ALA A 13 41.18 25.54 -6.20
CA ALA A 13 40.41 25.73 -4.97
C ALA A 13 38.95 26.18 -5.19
N LEU A 14 38.59 26.64 -6.41
CA LEU A 14 37.25 27.18 -6.67
C LEU A 14 36.25 26.16 -7.25
N LEU A 15 36.70 24.97 -7.64
CA LEU A 15 35.81 23.93 -8.19
C LEU A 15 35.30 22.94 -7.12
N PHE A 16 35.86 22.95 -5.91
CA PHE A 16 35.40 22.10 -4.81
C PHE A 16 34.40 22.78 -3.87
N THR A 17 34.15 24.08 -3.99
CA THR A 17 33.26 24.80 -3.07
C THR A 17 31.83 25.00 -3.58
N LEU A 18 31.47 24.37 -4.71
CA LEU A 18 30.10 24.41 -5.24
C LEU A 18 29.44 23.03 -5.27
N THR A 19 29.77 22.12 -4.35
CA THR A 19 28.74 21.20 -3.87
C THR A 19 27.84 22.02 -2.97
N LEU A 20 26.88 22.72 -3.58
CA LEU A 20 25.72 23.26 -2.90
C LEU A 20 25.02 22.07 -2.25
N VAL A 21 25.43 21.72 -1.03
CA VAL A 21 24.68 20.82 -0.15
C VAL A 21 23.46 21.63 0.25
N LEU A 22 22.49 21.70 -0.66
CA LEU A 22 21.13 22.00 -0.27
C LEU A 22 20.81 20.97 0.81
N PRO A 23 20.40 21.37 2.02
CA PRO A 23 19.78 20.43 2.93
C PRO A 23 18.53 19.95 2.19
N VAL A 24 18.61 18.77 1.59
CA VAL A 24 17.43 18.05 1.14
C VAL A 24 16.64 17.80 2.42
N GLN A 25 15.65 18.65 2.67
CA GLN A 25 14.64 18.46 3.68
C GLN A 25 13.88 17.21 3.22
N THR A 26 14.34 16.03 3.66
CA THR A 26 13.64 14.78 3.39
C THR A 26 12.49 14.75 4.39
N GLU A 27 11.35 15.33 4.02
CA GLU A 27 10.14 15.11 4.80
C GLU A 27 9.84 13.62 4.74
N GLU A 28 9.71 12.98 5.90
CA GLU A 28 9.31 11.58 5.93
C GLU A 28 7.93 11.45 5.28
N PRO A 29 7.73 10.44 4.41
CA PRO A 29 6.47 10.28 3.72
C PRO A 29 5.33 10.09 4.74
N LYS A 30 4.35 11.00 4.73
CA LYS A 30 3.22 10.97 5.67
C LYS A 30 2.38 9.70 5.50
N THR A 31 2.06 9.04 6.60
CA THR A 31 1.21 7.83 6.62
C THR A 31 -0.12 8.08 7.31
N LEU A 32 -1.19 7.46 6.81
CA LEU A 32 -2.53 7.49 7.37
C LEU A 32 -2.81 6.16 8.10
N PRO A 33 -3.20 6.18 9.38
CA PRO A 33 -3.62 4.96 10.08
C PRO A 33 -4.91 4.42 9.48
N ILE A 34 -5.01 3.09 9.39
CA ILE A 34 -6.23 2.38 8.98
C ILE A 34 -6.40 1.10 9.79
N ARG A 35 -7.63 0.56 9.78
CA ARG A 35 -7.95 -0.75 10.35
C ARG A 35 -8.28 -1.74 9.25
N ILE A 36 -7.72 -2.94 9.32
CA ILE A 36 -8.07 -4.06 8.43
C ILE A 36 -8.78 -5.14 9.26
N THR A 37 -9.96 -5.57 8.85
CA THR A 37 -10.63 -6.76 9.40
C THR A 37 -10.71 -7.85 8.36
N VAL A 38 -10.25 -9.05 8.71
CA VAL A 38 -10.50 -10.28 7.96
C VAL A 38 -11.74 -10.94 8.55
N LYS A 39 -12.77 -11.11 7.72
CA LYS A 39 -14.04 -11.75 8.08
C LYS A 39 -14.31 -12.91 7.13
N ASP A 40 -14.70 -14.05 7.68
CA ASP A 40 -15.17 -15.19 6.89
C ASP A 40 -16.63 -15.47 7.25
N ASP A 41 -17.54 -15.38 6.27
CA ASP A 41 -18.97 -15.65 6.49
C ASP A 41 -19.27 -17.15 6.70
N PHE A 42 -18.31 -18.04 6.44
CA PHE A 42 -18.45 -19.49 6.56
C PHE A 42 -17.74 -20.06 7.80
N SER A 43 -17.10 -19.22 8.62
CA SER A 43 -16.44 -19.62 9.86
C SER A 43 -16.61 -18.57 10.95
N THR A 44 -15.99 -18.79 12.11
CA THR A 44 -15.92 -17.80 13.19
C THR A 44 -14.69 -16.88 13.07
N MET A 45 -13.96 -16.94 11.95
CA MET A 45 -12.77 -16.12 11.74
C MET A 45 -13.16 -14.64 11.62
N LEU A 46 -12.78 -13.89 12.64
CA LEU A 46 -12.87 -12.44 12.70
C LEU A 46 -11.59 -11.92 13.35
N GLN A 47 -10.70 -11.36 12.54
CA GLN A 47 -9.40 -10.86 12.99
C GLN A 47 -9.22 -9.42 12.56
N SER A 48 -8.81 -8.57 13.49
CA SER A 48 -8.60 -7.15 13.25
C SER A 48 -7.15 -6.76 13.47
N TYR A 49 -6.66 -5.91 12.57
CA TYR A 49 -5.30 -5.45 12.50
C TYR A 49 -5.27 -3.93 12.36
N HIS A 50 -4.24 -3.32 12.93
CA HIS A 50 -3.91 -1.93 12.70
C HIS A 50 -2.69 -1.85 11.78
N THR A 51 -2.75 -0.98 10.80
CA THR A 51 -1.63 -0.69 9.89
C THR A 51 -1.73 0.76 9.44
N SER A 52 -0.86 1.17 8.53
CA SER A 52 -0.95 2.46 7.87
C SER A 52 -0.76 2.34 6.37
N VAL A 53 -1.26 3.34 5.65
CA VAL A 53 -1.02 3.53 4.22
C VAL A 53 -0.24 4.83 4.04
N LEU A 54 0.57 4.92 2.98
CA LEU A 54 1.13 6.21 2.60
C LEU A 54 -0.01 7.15 2.19
N GLU A 55 0.07 8.45 2.50
CA GLU A 55 -0.90 9.41 1.98
C GLU A 55 -0.88 9.40 0.44
N GLY A 56 -2.05 9.18 -0.18
CA GLY A 56 -2.19 8.95 -1.62
C GLY A 56 -1.75 7.54 -2.10
N GLY A 57 -1.27 6.69 -1.20
CA GLY A 57 -0.95 5.29 -1.47
C GLY A 57 -2.20 4.41 -1.56
N VAL A 58 -2.02 3.21 -2.13
CA VAL A 58 -3.11 2.26 -2.37
C VAL A 58 -3.19 1.18 -1.29
N LEU A 59 -4.35 0.54 -1.15
CA LEU A 59 -4.63 -0.50 -0.17
C LEU A 59 -3.63 -1.65 -0.22
N TYR A 60 -3.16 -2.05 -1.41
CA TYR A 60 -2.11 -3.06 -1.57
C TYR A 60 -0.85 -2.72 -0.76
N GLY A 61 -0.43 -1.46 -0.75
CA GLY A 61 0.71 -1.01 0.04
C GLY A 61 0.48 -1.16 1.54
N ALA A 62 -0.75 -0.92 2.02
CA ALA A 62 -1.10 -1.10 3.43
C ALA A 62 -1.13 -2.58 3.83
N LEU A 63 -1.66 -3.45 2.96
CA LEU A 63 -1.65 -4.90 3.18
C LEU A 63 -0.23 -5.45 3.21
N ARG A 64 0.66 -4.94 2.35
CA ARG A 64 2.06 -5.34 2.33
C ARG A 64 2.80 -4.96 3.60
N ARG A 65 2.64 -3.72 4.07
CA ARG A 65 3.18 -3.29 5.37
C ARG A 65 2.65 -4.13 6.54
N LEU A 66 1.36 -4.49 6.49
CA LEU A 66 0.76 -5.34 7.51
C LEU A 66 1.36 -6.75 7.50
N GLU A 67 1.54 -7.36 6.33
CA GLU A 67 2.17 -8.68 6.18
C GLU A 67 3.64 -8.69 6.66
N GLU A 68 4.37 -7.60 6.42
CA GLU A 68 5.78 -7.44 6.84
C GLU A 68 5.93 -7.24 8.35
N SER A 69 4.96 -6.57 8.98
CA SER A 69 4.99 -6.25 10.42
C SER A 69 4.27 -7.27 11.30
N ASN A 70 3.41 -8.13 10.72
CA ASN A 70 2.58 -9.06 11.47
C ASN A 70 2.58 -10.46 10.83
N ASN A 71 3.19 -11.44 11.52
CA ASN A 71 3.24 -12.83 11.07
C ASN A 71 1.88 -13.54 11.00
N GLY A 72 0.85 -13.01 11.68
CA GLY A 72 -0.52 -13.52 11.64
C GLY A 72 -1.32 -13.05 10.43
N PHE A 73 -0.81 -12.10 9.65
CA PHE A 73 -1.43 -11.63 8.42
C PHE A 73 -0.62 -12.07 7.20
N LYS A 74 -1.27 -12.80 6.30
CA LYS A 74 -0.71 -13.21 4.99
C LYS A 74 -1.74 -13.00 3.92
N PHE A 75 -1.32 -12.60 2.73
CA PHE A 75 -2.22 -12.50 1.59
C PHE A 75 -1.49 -12.82 0.28
N THR A 76 -2.24 -13.24 -0.72
CA THR A 76 -1.73 -13.41 -2.08
C THR A 76 -2.57 -12.60 -3.05
N VAL A 77 -1.93 -12.15 -4.12
CA VAL A 77 -2.59 -11.50 -5.24
C VAL A 77 -2.19 -12.19 -6.54
N THR A 78 -3.12 -12.23 -7.48
CA THR A 78 -2.85 -12.55 -8.88
C THR A 78 -2.90 -11.26 -9.70
N VAL A 79 -2.12 -11.19 -10.79
CA VAL A 79 -2.19 -10.08 -11.72
C VAL A 79 -3.13 -10.48 -12.86
N ASP A 80 -4.32 -9.91 -12.86
CA ASP A 80 -5.27 -10.05 -13.96
C ASP A 80 -4.94 -9.03 -15.07
N PRO A 81 -4.88 -9.44 -16.34
CA PRO A 81 -4.52 -8.54 -17.44
C PRO A 81 -5.54 -7.42 -17.71
N ASN A 82 -6.79 -7.57 -17.26
CA ASN A 82 -7.87 -6.60 -17.46
C ASN A 82 -8.11 -5.74 -16.22
N PHE A 83 -7.89 -6.29 -15.01
CA PHE A 83 -8.27 -5.65 -13.74
C PHE A 83 -7.10 -5.34 -12.80
N GLY A 84 -5.89 -5.83 -13.10
CA GLY A 84 -4.70 -5.61 -12.26
C GLY A 84 -4.65 -6.54 -11.05
N LEU A 85 -4.31 -6.01 -9.86
CA LEU A 85 -4.11 -6.81 -8.66
C LEU A 85 -5.43 -7.33 -8.10
N PHE A 86 -5.65 -8.64 -8.24
CA PHE A 86 -6.80 -9.36 -7.70
C PHE A 86 -6.42 -10.05 -6.39
N LEU A 87 -7.21 -9.84 -5.34
CA LEU A 87 -6.97 -10.45 -4.02
C LEU A 87 -7.39 -11.92 -4.05
N GLU A 88 -6.41 -12.81 -4.07
CA GLU A 88 -6.62 -14.25 -4.25
C GLU A 88 -6.84 -14.96 -2.92
N SER A 89 -5.99 -14.71 -1.91
CA SER A 89 -6.10 -15.34 -0.60
C SER A 89 -5.77 -14.39 0.54
N VAL A 90 -6.36 -14.65 1.70
CA VAL A 90 -6.02 -14.01 2.98
C VAL A 90 -5.96 -15.09 4.05
N ASN A 91 -4.90 -15.07 4.87
CA ASN A 91 -4.67 -15.99 5.98
C ASN A 91 -4.85 -17.47 5.61
N GLY A 92 -4.38 -17.84 4.42
CA GLY A 92 -4.42 -19.22 3.90
C GLY A 92 -5.74 -19.66 3.28
N VAL A 93 -6.77 -18.79 3.24
CA VAL A 93 -8.06 -19.07 2.61
C VAL A 93 -8.12 -18.40 1.25
N ALA A 94 -8.14 -19.21 0.19
CA ALA A 94 -8.19 -18.74 -1.20
C ALA A 94 -9.63 -18.66 -1.75
N GLY A 95 -9.83 -17.75 -2.69
CA GLY A 95 -10.99 -17.76 -3.59
C GLY A 95 -11.08 -19.07 -4.39
N SER A 96 -12.26 -19.35 -4.93
CA SER A 96 -12.52 -20.55 -5.71
C SER A 96 -13.68 -20.33 -6.67
N ASP A 97 -13.39 -20.21 -7.96
CA ASP A 97 -14.39 -20.10 -9.02
C ASP A 97 -15.36 -21.28 -9.04
N ALA A 98 -14.85 -22.52 -8.92
CA ALA A 98 -15.68 -23.72 -8.87
C ALA A 98 -16.68 -23.75 -7.68
N LYS A 99 -16.42 -22.98 -6.63
CA LYS A 99 -17.25 -22.91 -5.41
C LYS A 99 -17.95 -21.56 -5.28
N HIS A 100 -17.79 -20.68 -6.27
CA HIS A 100 -18.22 -19.29 -6.25
C HIS A 100 -17.82 -18.54 -4.97
N LYS A 101 -16.58 -18.70 -4.50
CA LYS A 101 -16.06 -18.02 -3.30
C LYS A 101 -14.97 -17.01 -3.64
N TYR A 102 -15.01 -15.84 -3.01
CA TYR A 102 -14.05 -14.77 -3.24
C TYR A 102 -13.87 -13.88 -2.02
N TRP A 103 -12.87 -13.00 -2.09
CA TRP A 103 -12.66 -11.92 -1.13
C TRP A 103 -13.31 -10.63 -1.63
N GLN A 104 -14.42 -10.25 -1.00
CA GLN A 104 -15.06 -8.96 -1.20
C GLN A 104 -14.37 -7.91 -0.33
N ILE A 105 -14.11 -6.72 -0.90
CA ILE A 105 -13.49 -5.61 -0.18
C ILE A 105 -14.58 -4.61 0.16
N LEU A 106 -14.71 -4.30 1.44
CA LEU A 106 -15.66 -3.32 1.96
C LEU A 106 -14.92 -2.19 2.65
N SER A 107 -15.46 -0.98 2.58
CA SER A 107 -15.11 0.12 3.47
C SER A 107 -16.25 0.33 4.46
N ASP A 108 -15.91 0.43 5.74
CA ASP A 108 -16.76 0.94 6.79
C ASP A 108 -16.25 2.32 7.20
N HIS A 109 -17.07 3.32 6.93
CA HIS A 109 -16.84 4.68 7.37
C HIS A 109 -18.00 5.13 8.26
N ASN A 110 -17.73 5.23 9.56
CA ASN A 110 -18.69 5.62 10.59
C ASN A 110 -19.98 4.78 10.60
N GLY A 111 -19.86 3.46 10.41
CA GLY A 111 -20.98 2.51 10.42
C GLY A 111 -21.70 2.37 9.08
N THR A 112 -21.31 3.16 8.07
CA THR A 112 -21.80 2.98 6.70
C THR A 112 -20.86 2.06 5.95
N VAL A 113 -21.32 0.83 5.69
CA VAL A 113 -20.55 -0.18 4.95
C VAL A 113 -20.86 -0.08 3.47
N THR A 114 -19.84 0.11 2.65
CA THR A 114 -19.91 0.13 1.18
C THR A 114 -19.04 -0.96 0.58
N VAL A 115 -19.53 -1.56 -0.51
CA VAL A 115 -18.70 -2.45 -1.34
C VAL A 115 -17.81 -1.58 -2.22
N LEU A 116 -16.52 -1.87 -2.25
CA LEU A 116 -15.61 -1.16 -3.14
C LEU A 116 -15.76 -1.67 -4.58
N ASP A 117 -15.78 -0.75 -5.53
CA ASP A 117 -15.86 -1.01 -6.97
C ASP A 117 -14.48 -1.13 -7.64
N VAL A 118 -13.40 -0.96 -6.87
CA VAL A 118 -12.01 -1.07 -7.31
C VAL A 118 -11.20 -2.03 -6.43
N GLY A 119 -10.18 -2.64 -7.03
CA GLY A 119 -9.31 -3.60 -6.35
C GLY A 119 -8.27 -2.95 -5.42
N VAL A 120 -7.52 -3.80 -4.71
CA VAL A 120 -6.46 -3.40 -3.75
C VAL A 120 -5.36 -2.55 -4.39
N GLY A 121 -5.14 -2.71 -5.70
CA GLY A 121 -4.14 -1.94 -6.45
C GLY A 121 -4.55 -0.51 -6.81
N CYS A 122 -5.83 -0.16 -6.68
CA CYS A 122 -6.36 1.15 -7.08
C CYS A 122 -6.97 1.92 -5.91
N TYR A 123 -7.56 1.22 -4.95
CA TYR A 123 -8.24 1.88 -3.85
C TYR A 123 -7.26 2.64 -2.95
N GLN A 124 -7.57 3.91 -2.65
CA GLN A 124 -6.79 4.76 -1.75
C GLN A 124 -7.55 4.94 -0.43
N PRO A 125 -7.12 4.29 0.66
CA PRO A 125 -7.77 4.44 1.95
C PRO A 125 -7.63 5.86 2.52
N LYS A 126 -8.62 6.28 3.29
CA LYS A 126 -8.63 7.53 4.05
C LYS A 126 -8.13 7.30 5.49
N THR A 127 -7.79 8.40 6.16
CA THR A 127 -7.42 8.38 7.58
C THR A 127 -8.51 7.71 8.42
N ASP A 128 -8.09 6.81 9.31
CA ASP A 128 -8.92 6.04 10.24
C ASP A 128 -9.99 5.16 9.57
N GLU A 129 -9.88 4.93 8.26
CA GLU A 129 -10.82 4.10 7.53
C GLU A 129 -10.72 2.63 7.97
N HIS A 130 -11.87 1.97 8.04
CA HIS A 130 -11.96 0.56 8.35
C HIS A 130 -12.23 -0.24 7.08
N ILE A 131 -11.23 -0.98 6.62
CA ILE A 131 -11.36 -1.90 5.50
C ILE A 131 -11.69 -3.29 6.01
N ILE A 132 -12.65 -3.95 5.37
CA ILE A 132 -13.05 -5.33 5.68
C ILE A 132 -12.78 -6.19 4.44
N LEU A 133 -11.90 -7.17 4.61
CA LEU A 133 -11.67 -8.25 3.66
C LEU A 133 -12.61 -9.39 4.04
N LYS A 134 -13.68 -9.55 3.27
CA LYS A 134 -14.78 -10.47 3.57
C LYS A 134 -14.76 -11.67 2.62
N TYR A 135 -14.54 -12.87 3.15
CA TYR A 135 -14.68 -14.11 2.40
C TYR A 135 -16.16 -14.48 2.27
N THR A 136 -16.68 -14.51 1.04
CA THR A 136 -18.11 -14.63 0.75
C THR A 136 -18.33 -15.35 -0.60
N THR A 137 -19.59 -15.55 -0.98
CA THR A 137 -19.99 -16.11 -2.28
C THR A 137 -20.67 -15.09 -3.18
N TRP A 138 -20.62 -15.29 -4.51
CA TRP A 138 -21.48 -14.59 -5.47
C TRP A 138 -22.65 -15.47 -5.91
N SER A 139 -23.83 -14.87 -6.09
CA SER A 139 -24.97 -15.51 -6.77
C SER A 139 -24.91 -15.21 -8.26
N LYS A 140 -25.46 -16.10 -9.09
CA LYS A 140 -25.62 -15.85 -10.54
C LYS A 140 -26.54 -14.67 -10.85
N ASP A 141 -27.36 -14.24 -9.88
CA ASP A 141 -28.36 -13.18 -10.06
C ASP A 141 -27.85 -11.77 -9.67
N SER A 142 -26.53 -11.60 -9.46
CA SER A 142 -25.94 -10.37 -8.90
C SER A 142 -25.46 -9.36 -9.96
N HIS A 143 -25.92 -9.47 -11.21
CA HIS A 143 -25.55 -8.57 -12.31
C HIS A 143 -26.77 -7.82 -12.85
#